data_AF-A0A8H3ELH6-F1
#
_entry.id   AF-A0A8H3ELH6-F1
#
_cell.length_a   1.000
_cell.length_b   1.000
_cell.length_c   1.000
_cell.angle_alpha   90.00
_cell.angle_beta   90.00
_cell.angle_gamma   90.00
#
_symmetry.space_group_name_H-M   'P 1'
#
loop_
_entity.id
_entity.type
_entity.pdbx_description
1 polymer ?
#
loop_
_entity_poly.entity_id
_entity_poly.type
_entity_poly.pdbx_seq_one_letter_code
_entity_poly.pdbx_strand_id
1 'polypeptide(L)'
;MLPVLGVFVMPFAIYEAVLASRVIRIRRTNRISLDTKMRTPPADGKTIDPLTVATRAHANFVEGVPLALVIAGVAELNGAKQSYLGLSLLILLIGRLLHVEIGLLRNAHAAGVGRTIGTSVTQLFIVVWGAASAYLALTKHAS
;
A
#
# COMPACT_ATOMS: atom_id res chain seq x y z
N MET A 1 18.59 13.19 11.74
CA MET A 1 18.60 11.83 11.15
C MET A 1 17.16 11.33 11.09
N LEU A 2 16.85 10.41 10.16
CA LEU A 2 15.51 9.80 9.99
C LEU A 2 15.51 8.33 10.44
N PRO A 3 15.77 8.03 11.72
CA PRO A 3 15.90 6.65 12.20
C PRO A 3 14.61 5.84 11.99
N VAL A 4 13.43 6.43 12.17
CA VAL A 4 12.17 5.69 12.07
C VAL A 4 11.86 5.37 10.61
N LEU A 5 11.87 6.38 9.73
CA LEU A 5 11.65 6.13 8.31
C LEU A 5 12.67 5.14 7.75
N GLY A 6 13.95 5.27 8.11
CA GLY A 6 15.01 4.37 7.64
C GLY A 6 14.75 2.90 7.96
N VAL A 7 14.19 2.59 9.14
CA VAL A 7 13.82 1.23 9.54
C VAL A 7 12.64 0.70 8.73
N PHE A 8 11.61 1.52 8.51
CA PHE A 8 10.37 1.06 7.88
C PHE A 8 10.42 1.06 6.34
N VAL A 9 11.27 1.88 5.72
CA VAL A 9 11.33 1.97 4.25
C VAL A 9 11.68 0.63 3.61
N MET A 10 12.59 -0.13 4.23
CA MET A 10 13.07 -1.42 3.72
C MET A 10 11.96 -2.49 3.70
N PRO A 11 11.23 -2.75 4.81
CA PRO A 11 10.06 -3.65 4.79
C PRO A 11 9.02 -3.30 3.73
N PHE A 12 8.68 -2.01 3.57
CA PHE A 12 7.71 -1.59 2.55
C PHE A 12 8.24 -1.82 1.13
N ALA A 13 9.52 -1.52 0.87
CA ALA A 13 10.15 -1.74 -0.44
C ALA A 13 10.25 -3.23 -0.79
N ILE A 14 10.61 -4.08 0.18
CA ILE A 14 10.64 -5.54 -0.01
C ILE A 14 9.25 -6.04 -0.39
N TYR A 15 8.21 -5.57 0.30
CA TYR A 15 6.85 -6.01 0.03
C TYR A 15 6.33 -5.54 -1.33
N GLU A 16 6.65 -4.31 -1.72
CA GLU A 16 6.40 -3.80 -3.08
C GLU A 16 7.02 -4.71 -4.15
N ALA A 17 8.29 -5.07 -3.98
CA ALA A 17 9.01 -5.94 -4.91
C ALA A 17 8.38 -7.34 -5.00
N VAL A 18 7.86 -7.88 -3.89
CA VAL A 18 7.10 -9.14 -3.88
C VAL A 18 5.82 -9.01 -4.71
N LEU A 19 5.06 -7.94 -4.55
CA LEU A 19 3.83 -7.71 -5.33
C LEU A 19 4.13 -7.53 -6.83
N ALA A 20 5.15 -6.74 -7.17
CA ALA A 20 5.61 -6.58 -8.54
C ALA A 20 6.02 -7.92 -9.18
N SER A 21 6.79 -8.72 -8.43
CA SER A 21 7.24 -10.05 -8.87
C SER A 21 6.07 -11.02 -9.14
N ARG A 22 4.99 -10.94 -8.35
CA ARG A 22 3.76 -11.74 -8.58
C ARG A 22 3.10 -11.38 -9.91
N VAL A 23 2.98 -10.09 -10.22
CA VAL A 23 2.43 -9.62 -11.51
C VAL A 23 3.29 -10.11 -12.67
N ILE A 24 4.61 -9.93 -12.58
CA ILE A 24 5.56 -10.35 -13.62
C ILE A 24 5.49 -11.85 -13.86
N ARG A 25 5.46 -12.66 -12.80
CA ARG A 25 5.37 -14.12 -12.90
C ARG A 25 4.09 -14.56 -13.63
N ILE A 26 2.93 -14.02 -13.24
CA ILE A 26 1.64 -14.37 -13.87
C ILE A 26 1.62 -13.97 -15.35
N ARG A 27 2.15 -12.78 -15.69
CA ARG A 27 2.27 -12.34 -17.10
C ARG A 27 3.15 -13.27 -17.93
N ARG A 28 4.31 -13.68 -17.39
CA ARG A 28 5.24 -14.60 -18.06
C ARG A 28 4.63 -16.00 -18.26
N THR A 29 3.99 -16.55 -17.23
CA THR A 29 3.39 -17.89 -17.29
C THR A 29 2.23 -17.96 -18.28
N ASN A 30 1.40 -16.91 -18.36
CA ASN A 30 0.23 -16.91 -19.25
C ASN A 30 0.53 -16.48 -20.69
N ARG A 31 1.80 -16.18 -21.05
CA ARG A 31 2.22 -15.61 -22.35
C ARG A 31 1.33 -14.46 -22.82
N ILE A 32 0.84 -13.66 -21.88
CA ILE A 32 0.00 -12.49 -22.18
C ILE A 32 0.95 -11.37 -22.57
N SER A 33 1.12 -11.18 -23.88
CA SER A 33 1.70 -9.97 -24.47
C SER A 33 0.79 -8.78 -24.12
N LEU A 34 1.35 -7.57 -23.99
CA LEU A 34 0.59 -6.33 -23.69
C LEU A 34 -0.59 -6.07 -24.66
N ASP A 35 -0.60 -6.77 -25.78
CA ASP A 35 -1.55 -6.68 -26.90
C ASP A 35 -2.65 -7.77 -26.90
N THR A 36 -2.61 -8.74 -25.97
CA THR A 36 -3.69 -9.75 -25.90
C THR A 36 -4.90 -9.13 -25.23
N LYS A 37 -5.90 -8.76 -26.05
CA LYS A 37 -7.26 -8.36 -25.63
C LYS A 37 -7.66 -9.12 -24.38
N MET A 38 -8.16 -8.39 -23.37
CA MET A 38 -8.73 -8.95 -22.14
C MET A 38 -9.46 -10.24 -22.49
N ARG A 39 -8.89 -11.38 -22.08
CA ARG A 39 -9.51 -12.68 -22.31
C ARG A 39 -10.90 -12.56 -21.73
N THR A 40 -11.92 -12.69 -22.58
CA THR A 40 -13.32 -12.51 -22.21
C THR A 40 -13.54 -13.28 -20.90
N PRO A 41 -14.03 -12.63 -19.83
CA PRO A 41 -14.26 -13.33 -18.58
C PRO A 41 -15.15 -14.55 -18.89
N PRO A 42 -14.91 -15.72 -18.27
CA PRO A 42 -15.79 -16.86 -18.44
C PRO A 42 -17.24 -16.39 -18.23
N ALA A 43 -18.13 -16.78 -19.14
CA ALA A 43 -19.52 -16.32 -19.20
C ALA A 43 -20.31 -16.52 -17.88
N ASP A 44 -19.77 -17.31 -16.95
CA ASP A 44 -20.34 -17.61 -15.64
C ASP A 44 -20.11 -16.55 -14.55
N GLY A 45 -19.34 -15.48 -14.78
CA GLY A 45 -19.18 -14.36 -13.82
C GLY A 45 -18.55 -14.72 -12.45
N LYS A 46 -18.16 -15.98 -12.23
CA LYS A 46 -17.74 -16.53 -10.93
C LYS A 46 -16.23 -16.61 -10.70
N THR A 47 -15.41 -16.40 -11.74
CA THR A 47 -13.95 -16.55 -11.63
C THR A 47 -13.24 -15.24 -12.00
N ILE A 48 -12.71 -14.56 -10.97
CA ILE A 48 -11.85 -13.38 -11.17
C ILE A 48 -10.49 -13.84 -11.69
N ASP A 49 -10.02 -13.22 -12.77
CA ASP A 49 -8.71 -13.49 -13.34
C ASP A 49 -7.57 -13.21 -12.32
N PRO A 50 -6.69 -14.17 -12.03
CA PRO A 50 -5.56 -14.00 -11.12
C PRO A 50 -4.63 -12.84 -11.48
N LEU A 51 -4.46 -12.54 -12.78
CA LEU A 51 -3.65 -11.39 -13.21
C LEU A 51 -4.31 -10.07 -12.79
N THR A 52 -5.63 -9.97 -12.90
CA THR A 52 -6.41 -8.82 -12.44
C THR A 52 -6.27 -8.62 -10.93
N VAL A 53 -6.35 -9.70 -10.13
CA VAL A 53 -6.15 -9.63 -8.67
C VAL A 53 -4.74 -9.15 -8.32
N ALA A 54 -3.71 -9.75 -8.91
CA ALA A 54 -2.32 -9.38 -8.65
C ALA A 54 -2.02 -7.93 -9.08
N THR A 55 -2.52 -7.50 -10.24
CA THR A 55 -2.33 -6.14 -10.75
C THR A 55 -3.03 -5.13 -9.83
N ARG A 56 -4.24 -5.44 -9.35
CA ARG A 56 -4.96 -4.57 -8.41
C ARG A 56 -4.27 -4.49 -7.05
N ALA A 57 -3.73 -5.58 -6.53
CA ALA A 57 -2.97 -5.59 -5.28
C ALA A 57 -1.71 -4.71 -5.37
N HIS A 58 -0.96 -4.85 -6.48
CA HIS A 58 0.24 -4.05 -6.72
C HIS A 58 -0.10 -2.56 -6.93
N ALA A 59 -1.08 -2.24 -7.78
CA ALA A 59 -1.53 -0.86 -8.01
C ALA A 59 -1.98 -0.20 -6.70
N ASN A 60 -2.78 -0.91 -5.91
CA ASN A 60 -3.23 -0.41 -4.61
C ASN A 60 -2.05 -0.07 -3.70
N PHE A 61 -1.01 -0.91 -3.67
CA PHE A 61 0.20 -0.69 -2.90
C PHE A 61 0.89 0.63 -3.30
N VAL A 62 1.16 0.77 -4.60
CA VAL A 62 1.91 1.89 -5.19
C VAL A 62 1.16 3.22 -5.15
N GLU A 63 -0.18 3.22 -5.13
CA GLU A 63 -0.99 4.44 -5.06
C GLU A 63 -0.86 5.17 -3.71
N GLY A 64 -0.75 4.44 -2.60
CA GLY A 64 -0.85 5.02 -1.25
C GLY A 64 0.45 4.99 -0.45
N VAL A 65 1.23 3.91 -0.55
CA VAL A 65 2.38 3.70 0.33
C VAL A 65 3.53 4.67 0.06
N PRO A 66 3.92 4.99 -1.19
CA PRO A 66 4.98 5.97 -1.44
C PRO A 66 4.67 7.32 -0.83
N LEU A 67 3.43 7.83 -0.99
CA LEU A 67 3.02 9.10 -0.41
C LEU A 67 3.01 9.04 1.13
N ALA A 68 2.55 7.93 1.72
CA ALA A 68 2.61 7.74 3.16
C ALA A 68 4.04 7.77 3.71
N LEU A 69 5.01 7.16 3.02
CA LEU A 69 6.43 7.20 3.40
C LEU A 69 7.03 8.60 3.28
N VAL A 70 6.67 9.34 2.22
CA VAL A 70 7.08 10.75 2.07
C VAL A 70 6.55 11.58 3.24
N ILE A 71 5.26 11.47 3.57
CA ILE A 71 4.66 12.19 4.68
C ILE A 71 5.30 11.80 6.02
N ALA A 72 5.59 10.52 6.23
CA ALA A 72 6.29 10.06 7.43
C ALA A 72 7.68 10.69 7.55
N GLY A 73 8.43 10.78 6.45
CA GLY A 73 9.71 11.47 6.41
C GLY A 73 9.59 12.96 6.74
N VAL A 74 8.64 13.66 6.15
CA VAL A 74 8.39 15.08 6.46
C VAL A 74 7.98 15.25 7.92
N ALA A 75 7.11 14.40 8.45
CA ALA A 75 6.68 14.45 9.85
C ALA A 75 7.88 14.25 10.81
N GLU A 76 8.76 13.30 10.52
CA GLU A 76 9.97 13.06 11.31
C GLU A 76 10.95 14.23 11.25
N LEU A 77 11.15 14.86 10.08
CA LEU A 77 11.92 16.11 9.94
C LEU A 77 11.30 17.26 10.75
N ASN A 78 9.97 17.32 10.78
CA ASN A 78 9.23 18.30 11.56
C ASN A 78 9.23 18.00 13.07
N GLY A 79 9.94 16.96 13.52
CA GLY A 79 10.11 16.66 14.94
C GLY A 79 8.97 15.84 15.53
N ALA A 80 8.23 15.10 14.71
CA ALA A 80 7.25 14.15 15.18
C ALA A 80 7.87 13.17 16.20
N LYS A 81 7.11 12.84 17.24
CA LYS A 81 7.54 11.86 18.23
C LYS A 81 7.69 10.48 17.57
N GLN A 82 8.93 10.00 17.55
CA GLN A 82 9.35 8.77 16.89
C GLN A 82 8.52 7.54 17.28
N SER A 83 8.13 7.42 18.55
CA SER A 83 7.32 6.28 19.03
C SER A 83 5.95 6.21 18.35
N TYR A 84 5.26 7.33 18.19
CA TYR A 84 3.94 7.36 17.54
C TYR A 84 4.06 7.15 16.04
N LEU A 85 5.08 7.74 15.41
CA LEU A 85 5.33 7.55 13.98
C LEU A 85 5.67 6.10 13.65
N GLY A 86 6.57 5.49 14.44
CA GLY A 86 6.96 4.09 14.28
C GLY A 86 5.80 3.12 14.48
N LEU A 87 4.97 3.33 15.51
CA LEU A 87 3.76 2.53 15.71
C LEU A 87 2.77 2.69 14.55
N SER A 88 2.58 3.92 14.05
CA SER A 88 1.69 4.17 12.91
C SER A 88 2.18 3.49 11.63
N LEU A 89 3.49 3.51 11.37
CA LEU A 89 4.09 2.83 10.23
C LEU A 89 4.01 1.31 10.35
N LEU A 90 4.15 0.76 11.56
CA LEU A 90 3.96 -0.66 11.82
C LEU A 90 2.51 -1.09 11.58
N ILE A 91 1.54 -0.33 12.09
CA ILE A 91 0.11 -0.58 11.86
C ILE A 91 -0.21 -0.49 10.37
N LEU A 92 0.34 0.51 9.68
CA LEU A 92 0.21 0.63 8.23
C LEU A 92 0.75 -0.63 7.55
N LEU A 93 2.00 -1.04 7.82
CA LEU A 93 2.63 -2.20 7.21
C LEU A 93 1.81 -3.48 7.41
N ILE A 94 1.41 -3.76 8.66
CA ILE A 94 0.60 -4.94 8.99
C ILE A 94 -0.76 -4.87 8.29
N GLY A 95 -1.41 -3.70 8.28
CA GLY A 95 -2.67 -3.49 7.57
C GLY A 95 -2.56 -3.78 6.07
N ARG A 96 -1.44 -3.40 5.43
CA ARG A 96 -1.18 -3.70 4.01
C ARG A 96 -0.94 -5.19 3.76
N LEU A 97 -0.18 -5.84 4.63
CA LEU A 97 0.08 -7.29 4.55
C LEU A 97 -1.23 -8.08 4.69
N LEU A 98 -2.01 -7.82 5.74
CA LEU A 98 -3.28 -8.52 5.99
C LEU A 98 -4.30 -8.27 4.87
N HIS A 99 -4.37 -7.03 4.37
CA HIS A 99 -5.30 -6.67 3.29
C HIS A 99 -5.09 -7.51 2.03
N VAL A 100 -3.84 -7.63 1.58
CA VAL A 100 -3.52 -8.37 0.35
C VAL A 100 -3.57 -9.88 0.57
N GLU A 101 -2.97 -10.38 1.65
CA GLU A 101 -2.85 -11.83 1.89
C GLU A 101 -4.17 -12.47 2.32
N ILE A 102 -5.01 -11.76 3.09
CA ILE A 102 -6.28 -12.29 3.60
C ILE A 102 -7.46 -11.81 2.77
N GLY A 103 -7.47 -10.52 2.40
CA GLY A 103 -8.62 -9.89 1.73
C GLY A 103 -8.69 -10.18 0.23
N LEU A 104 -7.56 -10.17 -0.48
CA LEU A 104 -7.53 -10.33 -1.94
C LEU A 104 -7.23 -11.77 -2.39
N LEU A 105 -6.35 -12.48 -1.70
CA LEU A 105 -5.92 -13.83 -2.11
C LEU A 105 -6.82 -14.95 -1.60
N ARG A 106 -7.42 -14.80 -0.41
CA ARG A 106 -8.18 -15.89 0.24
C ARG A 106 -9.67 -15.89 -0.12
N ASN A 107 -10.23 -14.72 -0.41
CA ASN A 107 -11.63 -14.55 -0.73
C ASN A 107 -11.80 -13.79 -2.06
N ALA A 108 -11.60 -14.48 -3.18
CA ALA A 108 -11.92 -13.93 -4.51
C ALA A 108 -13.39 -13.45 -4.61
N HIS A 109 -14.30 -13.94 -3.74
CA HIS A 109 -15.69 -13.49 -3.64
C HIS A 109 -15.92 -12.31 -2.66
N ALA A 110 -14.98 -11.96 -1.78
CA ALA A 110 -15.12 -10.85 -0.81
C ALA A 110 -14.61 -9.51 -1.38
N ALA A 111 -14.72 -9.34 -2.70
CA ALA A 111 -14.20 -8.20 -3.46
C ALA A 111 -14.71 -6.83 -2.98
N GLY A 112 -15.78 -6.77 -2.17
CA GLY A 112 -16.35 -5.52 -1.64
C GLY A 112 -15.73 -5.01 -0.33
N VAL A 113 -15.60 -5.86 0.70
CA VAL A 113 -15.32 -5.39 2.07
C VAL A 113 -13.83 -5.34 2.40
N GLY A 114 -13.03 -6.24 1.82
CA GLY A 114 -11.58 -6.20 1.97
C GLY A 114 -10.98 -4.93 1.37
N ARG A 115 -11.46 -4.51 0.18
CA ARG A 115 -10.98 -3.34 -0.59
C ARG A 115 -11.01 -2.04 0.19
N THR A 116 -12.09 -1.76 0.89
CA THR A 116 -12.31 -0.48 1.58
C THR A 116 -11.41 -0.31 2.79
N ILE A 117 -11.11 -1.37 3.52
CA ILE A 117 -10.36 -1.27 4.77
C ILE A 117 -8.88 -0.93 4.51
N GLY A 118 -8.22 -1.63 3.57
CA GLY A 118 -6.79 -1.43 3.27
C GLY A 118 -6.47 -0.06 2.68
N THR A 119 -7.36 0.48 1.83
CA THR A 119 -7.26 1.86 1.32
C THR A 119 -7.52 2.87 2.42
N SER A 120 -8.53 2.64 3.27
CA SER A 120 -8.90 3.57 4.33
C SER A 120 -7.77 3.75 5.35
N VAL A 121 -7.04 2.69 5.70
CA VAL A 121 -5.88 2.79 6.61
C VAL A 121 -4.78 3.68 6.02
N THR A 122 -4.50 3.55 4.72
CA THR A 122 -3.46 4.36 4.07
C THR A 122 -3.89 5.82 3.94
N GLN A 123 -5.15 6.07 3.58
CA GLN A 123 -5.71 7.43 3.52
C GLN A 123 -5.76 8.10 4.89
N LEU A 124 -6.18 7.36 5.92
CA LEU A 124 -6.17 7.86 7.30
C LEU A 124 -4.76 8.25 7.75
N PHE A 125 -3.77 7.40 7.46
CA PHE A 125 -2.37 7.71 7.77
C PHE A 125 -1.92 9.02 7.10
N ILE A 126 -2.19 9.16 5.79
CA ILE A 126 -1.84 10.34 5.00
C ILE A 126 -2.46 11.60 5.59
N VAL A 127 -3.76 11.58 5.92
CA VAL A 127 -4.47 12.75 6.46
C VAL A 127 -3.95 13.11 7.85
N VAL A 128 -3.84 12.13 8.75
CA VAL A 128 -3.42 12.35 10.15
C VAL A 128 -1.99 12.88 10.20
N TRP A 129 -1.05 12.22 9.54
CA TRP A 129 0.34 12.64 9.57
C TRP A 129 0.63 13.84 8.68
N GLY A 130 -0.14 14.04 7.61
CA GLY A 130 -0.09 15.26 6.80
C GLY A 130 -0.49 16.49 7.62
N ALA A 131 -1.62 16.42 8.33
CA ALA A 131 -2.07 17.48 9.21
C ALA A 131 -1.11 17.71 10.39
N ALA A 132 -0.67 16.64 11.05
CA ALA A 132 0.29 16.74 12.15
C ALA A 132 1.62 17.35 11.70
N SER A 133 2.11 16.95 10.53
CA SER A 133 3.34 17.49 9.95
C SER A 133 3.22 18.99 9.64
N ALA A 134 2.10 19.42 9.04
CA ALA A 134 1.85 20.83 8.76
C ALA A 134 1.76 21.65 10.05
N TYR A 135 1.08 21.14 11.08
CA TYR A 135 0.99 21.79 12.40
C TYR A 135 2.36 21.95 13.07
N LEU A 136 3.20 20.91 13.03
CA LEU A 136 4.55 20.95 13.58
C LEU A 136 5.46 21.93 12.82
N ALA A 137 5.31 22.04 11.50
CA ALA A 137 6.04 23.02 10.71
C ALA A 137 5.68 24.46 11.09
N LEU A 138 4.38 24.76 11.19
CA LEU A 138 3.90 26.11 11.51
C LEU A 138 4.31 26.57 12.91
N THR A 139 4.26 25.66 13.88
CA THR A 139 4.63 25.99 15.27
C THR A 139 6.13 26.19 15.46
N LYS A 140 6.98 25.50 14.69
CA LYS A 140 8.44 25.73 14.69
C LYS A 140 8.87 27.07 14.09
N HIS A 141 8.11 27.62 13.15
CA HIS A 141 8.44 28.91 12.54
C HIS A 141 7.89 30.11 13.35
N ALA A 142 7.02 29.87 14.33
CA ALA A 142 6.44 30.89 15.19
C ALA A 142 7.23 31.18 16.47
N SER A 143 8.33 30.45 16.72
CA SER A 143 9.22 30.54 17.90
C SER A 143 10.61 30.98 17.50
#